data_AF-A0A7L0QVU6-F1
#
_entry.id   AF-A0A7L0QVU6-F1
#
_cell.length_a   1.000
_cell.length_b   1.000
_cell.length_c   1.000
_cell.angle_alpha   90.00
_cell.angle_beta   90.00
_cell.angle_gamma   90.00
#
_symmetry.space_group_name_H-M   'P 1'
#
loop_
_entity.id
_entity.type
_entity.pdbx_description
1 polymer ?
#
loop_
_entity_poly.entity_id
_entity_poly.type
_entity_poly.pdbx_seq_one_letter_code
_entity_poly.pdbx_strand_id
1 'polypeptide(L)'
;MQQFMAMLKKNENEHPPPTKLLDLAGQLCQELQSISSLEKLVEAMMKSKHNRDFLTNIHVVRACVSVHIHRGQHGAACRLLEHSKAEEKEELVQLWHEVHYRRVMEKQQTDVLTSLQKFRCRKRNPPPVSLCPEGLKNRNYPEEVRQHLVRFAAEVTANPNKKQREELARAMKLQPTQVYNWFANYRRRQKS
;
A
#
# COMPACT_ATOMS: atom_id res chain seq x y z
N MET A 1 1.79 24.53 -17.46
CA MET A 1 3.09 23.85 -17.67
C MET A 1 4.25 24.79 -18.03
N GLN A 2 4.15 25.68 -19.04
CA GLN A 2 5.24 26.60 -19.41
C GLN A 2 5.70 27.52 -18.26
N GLN A 3 4.75 28.11 -17.53
CA GLN A 3 5.04 28.95 -16.36
C GLN A 3 5.83 28.20 -15.27
N PHE A 4 5.46 26.94 -15.02
CA PHE A 4 6.17 26.08 -14.07
C PHE A 4 7.62 25.85 -14.51
N MET A 5 7.86 25.52 -15.79
CA MET A 5 9.22 25.30 -16.30
C MET A 5 10.09 26.57 -16.19
N ALA A 6 9.53 27.74 -16.47
CA ALA A 6 10.22 29.01 -16.30
C ALA A 6 10.57 29.26 -14.83
N MET A 7 9.65 28.97 -13.91
CA MET A 7 9.86 29.10 -12.47
C MET A 7 10.88 28.11 -11.93
N LEU A 8 10.85 26.86 -12.41
CA LEU A 8 11.83 25.82 -12.05
C LEU A 8 13.25 26.25 -12.45
N LYS A 9 13.42 26.76 -13.68
CA LYS A 9 14.71 27.25 -14.17
C LYS A 9 15.18 28.50 -13.42
N LYS A 10 14.28 29.44 -13.14
CA LYS A 10 14.61 30.67 -12.40
C LYS A 10 15.17 30.38 -11.00
N ASN A 11 14.61 29.37 -10.32
CA ASN A 11 14.94 29.05 -8.94
C ASN A 11 15.87 27.84 -8.81
N GLU A 12 16.59 27.45 -9.86
CA GLU A 12 17.40 26.22 -9.90
C GLU A 12 18.46 26.15 -8.79
N ASN A 13 19.02 27.30 -8.39
CA ASN A 13 20.06 27.39 -7.37
C ASN A 13 19.56 27.90 -6.01
N GLU A 14 18.27 28.18 -5.87
CA GLU A 14 17.68 28.69 -4.62
C GLU A 14 17.41 27.54 -3.66
N HIS A 15 17.94 27.59 -2.44
CA HIS A 15 17.73 26.55 -1.43
C HIS A 15 17.32 27.18 -0.08
N PRO A 16 16.17 26.80 0.50
CA PRO A 16 15.17 25.86 -0.05
C PRO A 16 14.41 26.43 -1.27
N PRO A 17 13.82 25.58 -2.14
CA PRO A 17 13.01 26.05 -3.25
C PRO A 17 11.78 26.85 -2.75
N PRO A 18 11.31 27.85 -3.51
CA PRO A 18 10.12 28.61 -3.13
C PRO A 18 8.89 27.72 -2.95
N THR A 19 8.14 27.89 -1.86
CA THR A 19 6.91 27.12 -1.57
C THR A 19 5.92 27.16 -2.75
N LYS A 20 5.77 28.33 -3.38
CA LYS A 20 4.92 28.50 -4.58
C LYS A 20 5.30 27.55 -5.73
N LEU A 21 6.58 27.21 -5.88
CA LEU A 21 7.04 26.25 -6.89
C LEU A 21 6.60 24.81 -6.52
N LEU A 22 6.72 24.44 -5.25
CA LEU A 22 6.30 23.13 -4.74
C LEU A 22 4.77 22.95 -4.81
N ASP A 23 4.01 23.98 -4.44
CA ASP A 23 2.55 23.97 -4.51
C ASP A 23 2.07 23.83 -5.96
N LEU A 24 2.67 24.60 -6.87
CA LEU A 24 2.34 24.54 -8.30
C LEU A 24 2.67 23.16 -8.90
N ALA A 25 3.77 22.53 -8.48
CA ALA A 25 4.09 21.16 -8.89
C ALA A 25 2.99 20.18 -8.46
N GLY A 26 2.54 20.25 -7.21
CA GLY A 26 1.46 19.43 -6.67
C GLY A 26 0.15 19.62 -7.43
N GLN A 27 -0.25 20.87 -7.67
CA GLN A 27 -1.45 21.23 -8.45
C GLN A 27 -1.39 20.66 -9.87
N LEU A 28 -0.29 20.89 -10.59
CA LEU A 28 -0.14 20.37 -11.95
C LEU A 28 -0.16 18.84 -12.01
N CYS A 29 0.35 18.15 -10.99
CA CYS A 29 0.27 16.69 -10.90
C CYS A 29 -1.16 16.17 -10.72
N GLN A 30 -2.07 16.97 -10.16
CA GLN A 30 -3.48 16.63 -10.04
C GLN A 30 -4.27 16.95 -11.31
N GLU A 31 -3.98 18.09 -11.94
CA GLU A 31 -4.75 18.61 -13.08
C GLU A 31 -4.43 17.91 -14.41
N LEU A 32 -3.19 17.45 -14.58
CA LEU A 32 -2.76 16.81 -15.83
C LEU A 32 -3.38 15.43 -16.00
N GLN A 33 -4.35 15.32 -16.93
CA GLN A 33 -5.02 14.06 -17.26
C GLN A 33 -4.21 13.18 -18.23
N SER A 34 -3.37 13.78 -19.08
CA SER A 34 -2.57 13.05 -20.07
C SER A 34 -1.29 12.49 -19.45
N ILE A 35 -1.06 11.18 -19.59
CA ILE A 35 0.16 10.52 -19.13
C ILE A 35 1.41 11.11 -19.77
N SER A 36 1.36 11.50 -21.05
CA SER A 36 2.52 12.07 -21.75
C SER A 36 2.91 13.45 -21.23
N SER A 37 1.94 14.26 -20.80
CA SER A 37 2.20 15.54 -20.15
C SER A 37 2.73 15.34 -18.74
N LEU A 38 2.18 14.37 -18.01
CA LEU A 38 2.62 14.02 -16.66
C LEU A 38 4.07 13.51 -16.67
N GLU A 39 4.44 12.69 -17.65
CA GLU A 39 5.81 12.20 -17.85
C GLU A 39 6.80 13.36 -18.02
N LYS A 40 6.48 14.35 -18.87
CA LYS A 40 7.33 15.53 -19.07
C LYS A 40 7.49 16.34 -17.79
N LEU A 41 6.42 16.50 -17.02
CA LEU A 41 6.44 17.22 -15.75
C LEU A 41 7.31 16.49 -14.71
N VAL A 42 7.07 15.19 -14.52
CA VAL A 42 7.84 14.33 -13.59
C VAL A 42 9.32 14.33 -13.97
N GLU A 43 9.64 14.20 -15.25
CA GLU A 43 11.02 14.19 -15.72
C GLU A 43 11.74 15.50 -15.42
N ALA A 44 11.08 16.65 -15.63
CA ALA A 44 11.64 17.95 -15.29
C ALA A 44 11.89 18.10 -13.78
N MET A 45 10.94 17.68 -12.94
CA MET A 45 11.09 17.73 -11.48
C MET A 45 12.21 16.82 -10.98
N MET A 46 12.29 15.58 -11.49
CA MET A 46 13.27 14.58 -11.05
C MET A 46 14.69 14.90 -11.52
N LYS A 47 14.85 15.58 -12.68
CA LYS A 47 16.15 16.08 -13.16
C LYS A 47 16.62 17.33 -12.42
N SER A 48 15.74 18.04 -11.72
CA SER A 48 16.10 19.25 -10.97
C SER A 48 16.88 18.93 -9.68
N LYS A 49 17.59 19.94 -9.15
CA LYS A 49 18.25 19.88 -7.83
C LYS A 49 17.26 19.74 -6.67
N HIS A 50 16.02 20.19 -6.88
CA HIS A 50 14.93 20.19 -5.90
C HIS A 50 14.14 18.88 -5.86
N ASN A 51 14.64 17.80 -6.49
CA ASN A 51 13.90 16.54 -6.58
C ASN A 51 13.45 15.99 -5.22
N ARG A 52 14.28 16.15 -4.18
CA ARG A 52 13.97 15.69 -2.82
C ARG A 52 12.84 16.50 -2.20
N ASP A 53 12.82 17.80 -2.45
CA ASP A 53 11.79 18.72 -1.96
C ASP A 53 10.45 18.46 -2.65
N PHE A 54 10.45 18.11 -3.94
CA PHE A 54 9.23 17.69 -4.63
C PHE A 54 8.66 16.36 -4.11
N LEU A 55 9.51 15.43 -3.68
CA LEU A 55 9.09 14.12 -3.14
C LEU A 55 8.55 14.17 -1.69
N THR A 56 8.39 15.37 -1.12
CA THR A 56 7.60 15.60 0.10
C THR A 56 6.11 15.78 -0.20
N ASN A 57 5.74 16.13 -1.43
CA ASN A 57 4.35 16.32 -1.82
C ASN A 57 3.75 15.02 -2.37
N ILE A 58 2.67 14.54 -1.75
CA ILE A 58 2.05 13.25 -2.11
C ILE A 58 1.50 13.20 -3.54
N HIS A 59 1.07 14.33 -4.12
CA HIS A 59 0.59 14.38 -5.50
C HIS A 59 1.72 14.22 -6.49
N VAL A 60 2.90 14.78 -6.20
CA VAL A 60 4.10 14.57 -7.00
C VAL A 60 4.57 13.12 -6.89
N VAL A 61 4.57 12.54 -5.68
CA VAL A 61 4.92 11.13 -5.47
C VAL A 61 3.98 10.22 -6.26
N ARG A 62 2.67 10.45 -6.20
CA ARG A 62 1.65 9.73 -6.97
C ARG A 62 1.89 9.83 -8.47
N ALA A 63 2.19 11.03 -8.98
CA ALA A 63 2.51 11.23 -10.39
C ALA A 63 3.76 10.43 -10.82
N CYS A 64 4.83 10.47 -10.00
CA CYS A 64 6.04 9.71 -10.28
C CYS A 64 5.79 8.19 -10.29
N VAL A 65 5.02 7.68 -9.33
CA VAL A 65 4.62 6.27 -9.28
C VAL A 65 3.81 5.88 -10.51
N SER A 66 2.82 6.67 -10.90
CA SER A 66 2.01 6.43 -12.11
C SER A 66 2.86 6.38 -13.38
N VAL A 67 3.81 7.31 -13.53
CA VAL A 67 4.76 7.32 -14.65
C VAL A 67 5.63 6.07 -14.67
N HIS A 68 6.18 5.65 -13.53
CA HIS A 68 6.97 4.42 -13.47
C HIS A 68 6.14 3.17 -13.77
N ILE A 69 4.91 3.08 -13.28
CA ILE A 69 3.99 1.97 -13.61
C ILE A 69 3.71 1.95 -15.12
N HIS A 70 3.40 3.09 -15.73
CA HIS A 70 3.15 3.19 -17.16
C HIS A 70 4.33 2.69 -18.01
N ARG A 71 5.57 2.90 -17.52
CA ARG A 71 6.81 2.44 -18.16
C ARG A 71 7.21 1.00 -17.81
N GLY A 72 6.39 0.27 -17.04
CA GLY A 72 6.71 -1.08 -16.54
C GLY A 72 7.85 -1.11 -15.50
N GLN A 73 8.22 0.04 -14.95
CA GLN A 73 9.36 0.22 -14.04
C GLN A 73 8.96 0.06 -12.57
N HIS A 74 8.26 -1.03 -12.24
CA HIS A 74 7.73 -1.28 -10.87
C HIS A 74 8.79 -1.20 -9.78
N GLY A 75 10.01 -1.69 -10.05
CA GLY A 75 11.12 -1.61 -9.08
C GLY A 75 11.58 -0.19 -8.81
N ALA A 76 11.52 0.71 -9.80
CA ALA A 76 11.84 2.12 -9.60
C ALA A 76 10.75 2.82 -8.79
N ALA A 77 9.47 2.49 -9.02
CA ALA A 77 8.36 2.99 -8.22
C ALA A 77 8.48 2.58 -6.74
N CYS A 78 8.81 1.32 -6.45
CA CYS A 78 9.05 0.85 -5.08
C CYS A 78 10.19 1.62 -4.40
N ARG A 79 11.33 1.78 -5.08
CA ARG A 79 12.47 2.55 -4.55
C ARG A 79 12.11 4.00 -4.29
N LEU A 80 11.33 4.63 -5.18
CA LEU A 80 10.90 6.01 -5.00
C LEU A 80 9.99 6.15 -3.76
N LEU A 81 9.08 5.21 -3.54
CA LEU A 81 8.22 5.19 -2.36
C LEU A 81 9.03 5.00 -1.07
N GLU A 82 10.02 4.09 -1.07
CA GLU A 82 10.88 3.84 0.09
C GLU A 82 11.64 5.08 0.57
N HIS A 83 11.99 5.99 -0.34
CA HIS A 83 12.73 7.21 -0.06
C HIS A 83 11.85 8.46 -0.01
N SER A 84 10.53 8.31 -0.19
CA SER A 84 9.59 9.43 -0.12
C SER A 84 9.52 9.97 1.31
N LYS A 85 9.49 11.31 1.40
CA LYS A 85 9.35 12.03 2.66
C LYS A 85 7.94 12.60 2.86
N ALA A 86 6.97 12.20 2.04
CA ALA A 86 5.58 12.61 2.22
C ALA A 86 5.05 12.14 3.58
N GLU A 87 4.20 12.98 4.17
CA GLU A 87 3.67 12.80 5.53
C GLU A 87 2.50 11.82 5.53
N GLU A 88 1.78 11.70 4.41
CA GLU A 88 0.60 10.88 4.20
C GLU A 88 0.94 9.39 4.08
N LYS A 89 1.35 8.77 5.20
CA LYS A 89 1.79 7.36 5.25
C LYS A 89 0.75 6.38 4.72
N GLU A 90 -0.53 6.62 5.00
CA GLU A 90 -1.60 5.76 4.49
C GLU A 90 -1.66 5.75 2.96
N GLU A 91 -1.47 6.92 2.33
CA GLU A 91 -1.48 7.06 0.87
C GLU A 91 -0.24 6.42 0.25
N LEU A 92 0.93 6.56 0.87
CA LEU A 92 2.15 5.88 0.42
C LEU A 92 2.00 4.35 0.45
N VAL A 93 1.36 3.80 1.50
CA VAL A 93 1.06 2.36 1.59
C VAL A 93 0.06 1.94 0.50
N GLN A 94 -0.92 2.77 0.18
CA GLN A 94 -1.84 2.49 -0.93
C GLN A 94 -1.11 2.46 -2.29
N LEU A 95 -0.20 3.42 -2.53
CA LEU A 95 0.64 3.43 -3.74
C LEU A 95 1.54 2.21 -3.83
N TRP A 96 2.15 1.79 -2.72
CA TRP A 96 2.93 0.55 -2.65
C TRP A 96 2.10 -0.66 -3.10
N HIS A 97 0.87 -0.77 -2.58
CA HIS A 97 -0.05 -1.83 -2.98
C HIS A 97 -0.41 -1.75 -4.47
N GLU A 98 -0.67 -0.56 -4.99
CA GLU A 98 -0.99 -0.35 -6.41
C GLU A 98 0.13 -0.81 -7.34
N VAL A 99 1.38 -0.44 -7.05
CA VAL A 99 2.56 -0.90 -7.82
C VAL A 99 2.60 -2.43 -7.91
N HIS A 100 2.40 -3.11 -6.77
CA HIS A 100 2.41 -4.57 -6.75
C HIS A 100 1.18 -5.20 -7.41
N TYR A 101 0.01 -4.57 -7.35
CA TYR A 101 -1.17 -5.04 -8.09
C TYR A 101 -0.94 -4.95 -9.59
N ARG A 102 -0.45 -3.81 -10.08
CA ARG A 102 -0.13 -3.60 -11.50
C ARG A 102 0.88 -4.60 -12.02
N ARG A 103 1.94 -4.86 -11.27
CA ARG A 103 2.92 -5.91 -11.60
C ARG A 103 2.30 -7.31 -11.71
N VAL A 104 1.33 -7.65 -10.84
CA VAL A 104 0.65 -8.96 -10.90
C VAL A 104 -0.34 -9.02 -12.06
N MET A 105 -1.07 -7.93 -12.31
CA MET A 105 -1.99 -7.75 -13.44
C MET A 105 -1.27 -7.96 -14.77
N GLU A 106 -0.13 -7.29 -14.97
CA GLU A 106 0.70 -7.46 -16.17
C GLU A 106 1.19 -8.90 -16.34
N LYS A 107 1.69 -9.53 -15.27
CA LYS A 107 2.16 -10.92 -15.30
C LYS A 107 1.04 -11.90 -15.65
N GLN A 108 -0.19 -11.62 -15.21
CA GLN A 108 -1.36 -12.47 -15.43
C GLN A 108 -2.18 -12.07 -16.66
N GLN A 109 -1.78 -11.01 -17.36
CA GLN A 109 -2.50 -10.43 -18.50
C GLN A 109 -3.98 -10.18 -18.18
N THR A 110 -4.23 -9.52 -17.03
CA THR A 110 -5.58 -9.19 -16.56
C THR A 110 -5.64 -7.76 -16.05
N ASP A 111 -6.75 -7.08 -16.26
CA ASP A 111 -6.98 -5.72 -15.79
C ASP A 111 -7.56 -5.66 -14.37
N VAL A 112 -8.00 -6.81 -13.83
CA VAL A 112 -8.68 -6.86 -12.52
C VAL A 112 -8.14 -8.00 -11.66
N LEU A 113 -7.86 -7.69 -10.40
CA LEU A 113 -7.55 -8.67 -9.37
C LEU A 113 -8.74 -8.86 -8.42
N THR A 114 -9.09 -10.13 -8.18
CA THR A 114 -10.03 -10.52 -7.13
C THR A 114 -9.53 -10.09 -5.75
N SER A 115 -10.46 -9.98 -4.78
CA SER A 115 -10.14 -9.66 -3.39
C SER A 115 -9.10 -10.62 -2.79
N LEU A 116 -9.15 -11.91 -3.15
CA LEU A 116 -8.20 -12.92 -2.70
C LEU A 116 -6.80 -12.71 -3.32
N GLN A 117 -6.72 -12.38 -4.62
CA GLN A 117 -5.45 -12.05 -5.27
C GLN A 117 -4.82 -10.80 -4.67
N LYS A 118 -5.60 -9.73 -4.46
CA LYS A 118 -5.12 -8.51 -3.78
C LYS A 118 -4.62 -8.82 -2.37
N PHE A 119 -5.35 -9.64 -1.61
CA PHE A 119 -4.90 -10.09 -0.28
C PHE A 119 -3.58 -10.86 -0.33
N ARG A 120 -3.45 -11.84 -1.23
CA ARG A 120 -2.22 -12.63 -1.41
C ARG A 120 -1.05 -11.75 -1.85
N CYS A 121 -1.31 -10.77 -2.72
CA CYS A 121 -0.31 -9.83 -3.20
C CYS A 121 0.24 -8.97 -2.05
N ARG A 122 -0.63 -8.36 -1.23
CA ARG A 122 -0.20 -7.61 -0.03
C ARG A 122 0.56 -8.46 0.98
N LYS A 123 0.13 -9.71 1.17
CA LYS A 123 0.81 -10.65 2.09
C LYS A 123 2.22 -11.00 1.60
N ARG A 124 2.41 -11.16 0.28
CA ARG A 124 3.70 -11.47 -0.32
C ARG A 124 4.63 -10.25 -0.40
N ASN A 125 4.06 -9.06 -0.56
CA ASN A 125 4.80 -7.81 -0.73
C ASN A 125 4.41 -6.80 0.36
N PRO A 126 4.78 -7.05 1.63
CA PRO A 126 4.49 -6.13 2.71
C PRO A 126 5.17 -4.77 2.45
N PRO A 127 4.54 -3.64 2.81
CA PRO A 127 5.21 -2.34 2.79
C PRO A 127 6.47 -2.36 3.66
N PRO A 128 7.54 -1.67 3.24
CA PRO A 128 8.77 -1.55 4.02
C PRO A 128 8.54 -0.69 5.27
N VAL A 129 9.45 -0.83 6.24
CA VAL A 129 9.41 -0.10 7.53
C VAL A 129 9.43 1.41 7.32
N SER A 130 10.05 1.91 6.25
CA SER A 130 10.06 3.34 5.91
C SER A 130 8.67 3.91 5.62
N LEU A 131 7.74 3.09 5.13
CA LEU A 131 6.35 3.47 4.88
C LEU A 131 5.44 3.15 6.06
N CYS A 132 5.75 2.09 6.80
CA CYS A 132 4.94 1.62 7.93
C CYS A 132 5.86 1.25 9.12
N PRO A 133 6.27 2.23 9.95
CA PRO A 133 7.21 2.02 11.05
C PRO A 133 6.70 1.05 12.12
N GLU A 134 5.39 1.11 12.41
CA GLU A 134 4.71 0.22 13.34
C GLU A 134 4.58 -1.22 12.82
N GLY A 135 4.96 -1.45 11.56
CA GLY A 135 4.80 -2.71 10.86
C GLY A 135 3.35 -3.03 10.50
N LEU A 136 3.16 -4.06 9.69
CA LEU A 136 1.82 -4.55 9.40
C LEU A 136 1.21 -5.15 10.66
N LYS A 137 0.01 -4.68 11.04
CA LYS A 137 -0.77 -5.27 12.14
C LYS A 137 -0.80 -6.79 12.01
N ASN A 138 -0.35 -7.47 13.07
CA ASN A 138 -0.39 -8.93 13.12
C ASN A 138 -1.84 -9.40 13.04
N ARG A 139 -2.20 -10.09 11.96
CA ARG A 139 -3.56 -10.59 11.73
C ARG A 139 -3.84 -11.90 12.45
N ASN A 140 -2.83 -12.52 13.05
CA ASN A 140 -2.99 -13.74 13.81
C ASN A 140 -3.55 -13.41 15.19
N TYR A 141 -4.39 -14.31 15.71
CA TYR A 141 -4.79 -14.23 17.11
C TYR A 141 -3.58 -14.38 18.04
N PRO A 142 -3.65 -13.77 19.25
CA PRO A 142 -2.70 -14.02 20.32
C PRO A 142 -2.48 -15.52 20.53
N GLU A 143 -1.28 -15.91 20.98
CA GLU A 143 -0.92 -17.31 21.18
C GLU A 143 -1.92 -18.02 22.10
N GLU A 144 -2.32 -17.40 23.20
CA GLU A 144 -3.31 -17.94 24.15
C GLU A 144 -4.65 -18.28 23.48
N VAL A 145 -5.17 -17.36 22.65
CA VAL A 145 -6.41 -17.56 21.90
C VAL A 145 -6.27 -18.72 20.91
N ARG A 146 -5.11 -18.81 20.23
CA ARG A 146 -4.85 -19.92 19.29
C ARG A 146 -4.79 -21.25 20.01
N GLN A 147 -4.07 -21.33 21.14
CA GLN A 147 -3.95 -22.55 21.93
C GLN A 147 -5.31 -22.99 22.47
N HIS A 148 -6.12 -22.05 22.97
CA HIS A 148 -7.46 -22.34 23.47
C HIS A 148 -8.37 -22.91 22.37
N LEU A 149 -8.37 -22.29 21.18
CA LEU A 149 -9.15 -22.77 20.03
C LEU A 149 -8.69 -24.16 19.55
N VAL A 150 -7.38 -24.41 19.50
CA VAL A 150 -6.82 -25.73 19.15
C VAL A 150 -7.20 -26.78 20.19
N ARG A 151 -7.07 -26.46 21.48
CA ARG A 151 -7.45 -27.36 22.58
C ARG A 151 -8.93 -27.73 22.50
N PHE A 152 -9.81 -26.75 22.36
CA PHE A 152 -11.25 -27.00 22.21
C PHE A 152 -11.55 -27.89 21.00
N ALA A 153 -10.88 -27.64 19.87
CA ALA A 153 -11.08 -28.43 18.66
C ALA A 153 -10.67 -29.90 18.82
N ALA A 154 -9.64 -30.17 19.61
CA ALA A 154 -9.10 -31.50 19.88
C ALA A 154 -9.88 -32.25 20.97
N GLU A 155 -10.20 -31.56 22.07
CA GLU A 155 -10.80 -32.17 23.26
C GLU A 155 -12.33 -32.20 23.22
N VAL A 156 -12.97 -31.25 22.53
CA VAL A 156 -14.43 -31.10 22.53
C VAL A 156 -15.01 -31.36 21.15
N THR A 157 -14.76 -30.48 20.17
CA THR A 157 -15.26 -30.65 18.81
C THR A 157 -14.66 -29.66 17.82
N ALA A 158 -14.41 -30.11 16.59
CA ALA A 158 -14.06 -29.25 15.46
C ALA A 158 -15.29 -28.57 14.79
N ASN A 159 -16.51 -28.90 15.22
CA ASN A 159 -17.78 -28.40 14.68
C ASN A 159 -18.65 -27.76 15.78
N PRO A 160 -18.20 -26.67 16.43
CA PRO A 160 -18.96 -26.06 17.50
C PRO A 160 -20.31 -25.52 17.01
N ASN A 161 -21.37 -25.78 17.79
CA ASN A 161 -22.70 -25.25 17.56
C ASN A 161 -22.78 -23.73 17.86
N LYS A 162 -23.94 -23.09 17.65
CA LYS A 162 -24.11 -21.65 17.85
C LYS A 162 -23.75 -21.21 19.28
N LYS A 163 -24.26 -21.91 20.29
CA LYS A 163 -24.03 -21.60 21.71
C LYS A 163 -22.55 -21.71 22.07
N GLN A 164 -21.89 -22.80 21.68
CA GLN A 164 -20.46 -23.01 21.92
C GLN A 164 -19.60 -21.91 21.25
N ARG A 165 -19.97 -21.49 20.03
CA ARG A 165 -19.27 -20.38 19.35
C ARG A 165 -19.41 -19.05 20.08
N GLU A 166 -20.60 -18.76 20.61
CA GLU A 166 -20.87 -17.55 21.38
C GLU A 166 -20.11 -17.54 22.72
N GLU A 167 -20.06 -18.69 23.40
CA GLU A 167 -19.29 -18.85 24.65
C GLU A 167 -17.79 -18.69 24.42
N LEU A 168 -17.24 -19.35 23.39
CA LEU A 168 -15.83 -19.19 22.99
C LEU A 168 -15.51 -17.74 22.61
N ALA A 169 -16.39 -17.10 21.82
CA ALA A 169 -16.24 -15.71 21.43
C ALA A 169 -16.17 -14.79 22.66
N ARG A 170 -17.06 -14.98 23.63
CA ARG A 170 -17.08 -14.21 24.88
C ARG A 170 -15.81 -14.44 25.70
N ALA A 171 -15.40 -15.71 25.90
CA ALA A 171 -14.24 -16.07 26.69
C ALA A 171 -12.93 -15.47 26.15
N MET A 172 -12.78 -15.43 24.82
CA MET A 172 -11.56 -14.95 24.15
C MET A 172 -11.66 -13.51 23.63
N LYS A 173 -12.73 -12.77 23.97
CA LYS A 173 -13.02 -11.42 23.48
C LYS A 173 -12.96 -11.32 21.95
N LEU A 174 -13.48 -12.34 21.27
CA LEU A 174 -13.63 -12.40 19.82
C LEU A 174 -15.09 -12.17 19.41
N GLN A 175 -15.31 -11.90 18.13
CA GLN A 175 -16.62 -11.96 17.52
C GLN A 175 -17.01 -13.41 17.19
N PRO A 176 -18.29 -13.81 17.30
CA PRO A 176 -18.73 -15.15 16.92
C PRO A 176 -18.35 -15.55 15.49
N THR A 177 -18.32 -14.59 14.56
CA THR A 177 -17.89 -14.79 13.17
C THR A 177 -16.39 -15.11 13.06
N GLN A 178 -15.55 -14.54 13.93
CA GLN A 178 -14.12 -14.85 14.01
C GLN A 178 -13.89 -16.30 14.44
N VAL A 179 -14.60 -16.74 15.48
CA VAL A 179 -14.56 -18.14 15.95
C VAL A 179 -15.05 -19.08 14.85
N TYR A 180 -16.19 -18.78 14.23
CA TYR A 180 -16.71 -19.55 13.09
C TYR A 180 -15.67 -19.71 11.97
N ASN A 181 -15.06 -18.60 11.54
CA ASN A 181 -14.05 -18.60 10.47
C ASN A 181 -12.80 -19.39 10.86
N TRP A 182 -12.38 -19.32 12.12
CA TRP A 182 -11.25 -20.10 12.62
C TRP A 182 -11.53 -21.61 12.50
N PHE A 183 -12.67 -22.09 13.00
CA PHE A 183 -13.02 -23.51 12.90
C PHE A 183 -13.25 -23.98 11.46
N ALA A 184 -13.84 -23.13 10.61
CA ALA A 184 -13.97 -23.42 9.19
C ALA A 184 -12.59 -23.61 8.52
N ASN A 185 -11.62 -22.74 8.83
CA ASN A 185 -10.26 -22.85 8.33
C ASN A 185 -9.51 -24.05 8.93
N TYR A 186 -9.69 -24.32 10.23
CA TYR A 186 -9.10 -25.47 10.92
C TYR A 186 -9.50 -26.78 10.22
N ARG A 187 -10.80 -27.00 10.01
CA ARG A 187 -11.29 -28.20 9.32
C ARG A 187 -10.81 -28.31 7.88
N ARG A 188 -10.70 -27.20 7.14
CA ARG A 188 -10.13 -27.22 5.78
C ARG A 188 -8.68 -27.68 5.77
N ARG A 189 -7.88 -27.29 6.77
CA ARG A 189 -6.47 -27.70 6.88
C ARG A 189 -6.30 -29.18 7.27
N GLN A 190 -7.22 -29.73 8.06
CA GLN A 190 -7.18 -31.15 8.45
C GLN A 190 -7.55 -32.10 7.29
N LYS A 191 -8.19 -31.58 6.23
CA LYS A 191 -8.58 -32.35 5.05
C LYS A 191 -7.59 -32.26 3.89
N SER A 192 -6.59 -31.38 4.02
CA SER A 192 -5.56 -31.13 3.01
C SER A 192 -4.27 -31.83 3.38
#